data_AF-A0A7L2NLK5-F1
#
_entry.id   AF-A0A7L2NLK5-F1
#
_cell.length_a   1.000
_cell.length_b   1.000
_cell.length_c   1.000
_cell.angle_alpha   90.00
_cell.angle_beta   90.00
_cell.angle_gamma   90.00
#
_symmetry.space_group_name_H-M   'P 1'
#
loop_
_entity.id
_entity.type
_entity.pdbx_description
1 polymer ?
#
loop_
_entity_poly.entity_id
_entity_poly.type
_entity_poly.pdbx_seq_one_letter_code
_entity_poly.pdbx_strand_id
1 'polypeptide(L)'
;CLWTLAAILKETLKDALVPRAGVLKKLLAPLDAVLEGFYNAILLHHFDSHHYTSPYSEATNNLISFIDLLEVLLDSRIELELPLRCQRILFLKVSYVLNIISSSIPYVIKKKLILLLKKCVLYKSREDAKSGSLFLQTPSLCEDMLALSNAVLQVVNLTWLNQITLSGKSSYFGSSETAPGHDSQGGSDQTVLRALSLVVLKALEFKIHNSATEAEIK
;
A
#
# COMPACT_ATOMS: atom_id res chain seq x y z
N CYS A 1 3.49 -12.20 17.59
CA CYS A 1 4.84 -12.15 16.97
C CYS A 1 4.97 -11.04 15.91
N LEU A 2 4.13 -10.99 14.87
CA LEU A 2 4.22 -9.96 13.81
C LEU A 2 4.08 -8.53 14.35
N TRP A 3 3.13 -8.31 15.25
CA TRP A 3 2.93 -7.00 15.88
C TRP A 3 4.17 -6.52 16.65
N THR A 4 4.85 -7.43 17.36
CA THR A 4 6.12 -7.14 18.05
C THR A 4 7.21 -6.74 17.06
N LEU A 5 7.35 -7.45 15.94
CA LEU A 5 8.30 -7.10 14.90
C LEU A 5 7.98 -5.72 14.29
N ALA A 6 6.71 -5.47 13.97
CA ALA A 6 6.27 -4.18 13.45
C ALA A 6 6.56 -3.04 14.44
N ALA A 7 6.34 -3.27 15.74
CA ALA A 7 6.66 -2.30 16.80
C ALA A 7 8.16 -2.01 16.89
N ILE A 8 9.00 -3.05 16.90
CA ILE A 8 10.47 -2.90 16.90
C ILE A 8 10.92 -2.10 15.67
N LEU A 9 10.43 -2.45 14.48
CA LEU A 9 10.77 -1.75 13.25
C LEU A 9 10.33 -0.28 13.29
N LYS A 10 9.10 0.02 13.74
CA LYS A 10 8.61 1.40 13.91
C LYS A 10 9.51 2.19 14.87
N GLU A 11 9.92 1.59 15.98
CA GLU A 11 10.75 2.27 16.97
C GLU A 11 12.14 2.56 16.40
N THR A 12 12.74 1.60 15.70
CA THR A 12 14.03 1.80 15.02
C THR A 12 13.99 2.86 13.91
N LEU A 13 12.84 3.08 13.27
CA LEU A 13 12.67 4.15 12.29
C LEU A 13 12.50 5.52 12.95
N LYS A 14 11.91 5.60 14.13
CA LYS A 14 11.71 6.87 14.87
C LYS A 14 13.00 7.39 15.49
N ASP A 15 13.87 6.51 15.96
CA ASP A 15 15.07 6.90 16.69
C ASP A 15 16.05 7.67 15.79
N ALA A 16 16.18 8.98 16.03
CA ALA A 16 17.05 9.88 15.26
C ALA A 16 18.53 9.80 15.68
N LEU A 17 18.85 9.14 16.80
CA LEU A 17 20.19 9.13 17.39
C LEU A 17 21.05 7.96 16.89
N VAL A 18 20.46 6.99 16.20
CA VAL A 18 21.13 5.77 15.74
C VAL A 18 21.28 5.78 14.22
N PRO A 19 22.37 5.23 13.63
CA PRO A 19 22.46 4.99 12.20
C PRO A 19 21.40 3.96 11.73
N ARG A 20 20.18 4.46 11.47
CA ARG A 20 18.94 3.70 11.18
C ARG A 20 19.14 2.64 10.11
N ALA A 21 19.77 3.02 9.00
CA ALA A 21 20.02 2.12 7.87
C ALA A 21 20.86 0.90 8.26
N GLY A 22 21.88 1.10 9.10
CA GLY A 22 22.80 0.02 9.51
C GLY A 22 22.13 -0.98 10.46
N VAL A 23 21.39 -0.49 11.45
CA VAL A 23 20.67 -1.34 12.41
C VAL A 23 19.53 -2.08 11.72
N LEU A 24 18.73 -1.38 10.92
CA LEU A 24 17.60 -2.01 10.23
C LEU A 24 18.07 -3.04 9.21
N LYS A 25 19.16 -2.76 8.48
CA LYS A 25 19.75 -3.75 7.57
C LYS A 25 20.23 -4.98 8.32
N LYS A 26 20.88 -4.84 9.47
CA LYS A 26 21.31 -5.98 10.29
C LYS A 26 20.13 -6.81 10.81
N LEU A 27 19.01 -6.16 11.14
CA LEU A 27 17.80 -6.83 11.60
C LEU A 27 17.05 -7.54 10.45
N LEU A 28 16.86 -6.86 9.32
CA LEU A 28 16.04 -7.36 8.21
C LEU A 28 16.79 -8.29 7.26
N ALA A 29 18.10 -8.12 7.06
CA ALA A 29 18.87 -8.99 6.15
C ALA A 29 18.74 -10.50 6.45
N PRO A 30 18.84 -10.99 7.70
CA PRO A 30 18.65 -12.41 7.99
C PRO A 30 17.19 -12.86 7.83
N LEU A 31 16.24 -11.93 7.94
CA LEU A 31 14.81 -12.20 7.82
C LEU A 31 14.29 -12.02 6.39
N ASP A 32 15.09 -11.49 5.46
CA ASP A 32 14.62 -11.00 4.17
C ASP A 32 13.86 -12.07 3.37
N ALA A 33 14.50 -13.23 3.16
CA ALA A 33 13.89 -14.35 2.44
C ALA A 33 12.71 -14.98 3.20
N VAL A 34 12.78 -15.02 4.54
CA VAL A 34 11.72 -15.60 5.38
C VAL A 34 10.47 -14.74 5.34
N LEU A 35 10.63 -13.42 5.48
CA LEU A 35 9.55 -12.45 5.37
C LEU A 35 8.98 -12.48 3.96
N GLU A 36 9.82 -12.45 2.91
CA GLU A 36 9.35 -12.58 1.54
C GLU A 36 8.49 -13.84 1.32
N GLY A 37 8.97 -15.01 1.76
CA GLY A 37 8.22 -16.26 1.67
C GLY A 37 6.90 -16.21 2.44
N PHE A 38 6.94 -15.70 3.67
CA PHE A 38 5.76 -15.52 4.53
C PHE A 38 4.71 -14.61 3.88
N TYR A 39 5.13 -13.48 3.33
CA TYR A 39 4.25 -12.55 2.66
C TYR A 39 3.65 -13.12 1.39
N ASN A 40 4.45 -13.80 0.57
CA ASN A 40 3.96 -14.46 -0.64
C ASN A 40 2.90 -15.51 -0.29
N ALA A 41 3.11 -16.31 0.75
CA ALA A 41 2.14 -17.31 1.19
C ALA A 41 0.78 -16.70 1.56
N ILE A 42 0.78 -15.57 2.28
CA ILE A 42 -0.46 -14.87 2.66
C ILE A 42 -1.09 -14.16 1.45
N LEU A 43 -0.31 -13.53 0.58
CA LEU A 43 -0.83 -12.83 -0.59
C LEU A 43 -1.44 -13.78 -1.63
N LEU A 44 -0.94 -15.02 -1.69
CA LEU A 44 -1.49 -16.09 -2.52
C LEU A 44 -2.67 -16.81 -1.86
N HIS A 45 -2.91 -16.60 -0.57
CA HIS A 45 -4.01 -17.22 0.14
C HIS A 45 -5.35 -16.73 -0.42
N HIS A 46 -6.26 -17.67 -0.70
CA HIS A 46 -7.60 -17.33 -1.14
C HIS A 46 -8.46 -17.00 0.09
N PHE A 47 -8.85 -15.74 0.24
CA PHE A 47 -9.71 -15.30 1.34
C PHE A 47 -11.18 -15.60 1.01
N ASP A 48 -11.65 -16.79 1.39
CA ASP A 48 -13.06 -17.14 1.33
C ASP A 48 -13.84 -16.57 2.53
N SER A 49 -15.12 -16.31 2.32
CA SER A 49 -15.93 -15.48 3.22
C SER A 49 -16.21 -16.13 4.58
N HIS A 50 -15.98 -17.44 4.76
CA HIS A 50 -16.42 -18.17 5.96
C HIS A 50 -15.51 -17.94 7.18
N HIS A 51 -14.19 -17.83 6.98
CA HIS A 51 -13.23 -17.64 8.08
C HIS A 51 -13.02 -16.17 8.48
N TYR A 52 -13.48 -15.23 7.65
CA TYR A 52 -13.32 -13.79 7.84
C TYR A 52 -14.66 -13.06 8.06
N THR A 53 -15.68 -13.77 8.54
CA THR A 53 -17.04 -13.24 8.76
C THR A 53 -17.12 -12.21 9.89
N SER A 54 -16.31 -12.35 10.94
CA SER A 54 -16.32 -11.45 12.09
C SER A 54 -15.12 -10.53 12.12
N PRO A 55 -15.31 -9.20 12.27
CA PRO A 55 -14.22 -8.23 12.35
C PRO A 55 -13.35 -8.39 13.61
N TYR A 56 -13.80 -9.18 14.60
CA TYR A 56 -13.06 -9.48 15.83
C TYR A 56 -12.49 -10.90 15.88
N SER A 57 -12.52 -11.60 14.75
CA SER A 57 -11.92 -12.93 14.62
C SER A 57 -10.40 -12.87 14.72
N GLU A 58 -9.79 -13.94 15.24
CA GLU A 58 -8.33 -14.10 15.26
C GLU A 58 -7.73 -13.98 13.85
N ALA A 59 -8.40 -14.55 12.84
CA ALA A 59 -8.01 -14.45 11.44
C ALA A 59 -7.94 -13.00 10.95
N THR A 60 -8.90 -12.16 11.37
CA THR A 60 -8.91 -10.73 11.03
C THR A 60 -7.80 -9.99 11.77
N ASN A 61 -7.56 -10.26 13.05
CA ASN A 61 -6.46 -9.66 13.82
C ASN A 61 -5.08 -10.02 13.25
N ASN A 62 -4.91 -11.26 12.80
CA ASN A 62 -3.69 -11.72 12.14
C ASN A 62 -3.48 -10.99 10.81
N LEU A 63 -4.54 -10.77 10.03
CA LEU A 63 -4.48 -10.02 8.79
C LEU A 63 -4.19 -8.53 9.03
N ILE A 64 -4.74 -7.93 10.08
CA ILE A 64 -4.38 -6.55 10.49
C ILE A 64 -2.90 -6.47 10.83
N SER A 65 -2.39 -7.41 11.64
CA SER A 65 -0.98 -7.46 12.04
C SER A 65 -0.05 -7.63 10.84
N PHE A 66 -0.47 -8.41 9.85
CA PHE A 66 0.22 -8.58 8.58
C PHE A 66 0.30 -7.26 7.78
N ILE A 67 -0.81 -6.54 7.68
CA ILE A 67 -0.86 -5.23 7.00
C ILE A 67 -0.03 -4.19 7.75
N ASP A 68 -0.08 -4.19 9.08
CA ASP A 68 0.74 -3.30 9.92
C ASP A 68 2.23 -3.51 9.67
N LEU A 69 2.69 -4.76 9.59
CA LEU A 69 4.08 -5.04 9.26
C LEU A 69 4.42 -4.62 7.83
N LEU A 70 3.50 -4.79 6.87
CA LEU A 70 3.71 -4.38 5.47
C LEU A 70 3.85 -2.85 5.35
N GLU A 71 3.05 -2.12 6.13
CA GLU A 71 3.14 -0.66 6.22
C GLU A 71 4.51 -0.21 6.75
N VAL A 72 5.04 -0.87 7.77
CA VAL A 72 6.35 -0.52 8.33
C VAL A 72 7.49 -0.87 7.38
N LEU A 73 7.37 -1.99 6.67
CA LEU A 73 8.33 -2.36 5.63
C LEU A 73 8.32 -1.35 4.49
N LEU A 74 7.15 -0.87 4.07
CA LEU A 74 7.02 0.23 3.12
C LEU A 74 7.71 1.49 3.65
N ASP A 75 7.41 1.91 4.88
CA ASP A 75 8.02 3.11 5.49
C ASP A 75 9.55 2.98 5.54
N SER A 76 10.06 1.81 5.87
CA SER A 76 11.50 1.56 5.88
C SER A 76 12.15 1.57 4.49
N ARG A 77 11.45 1.09 3.46
CA ARG A 77 11.90 1.15 2.06
C ARG A 77 12.00 2.59 1.58
N ILE A 78 11.00 3.38 1.96
CA ILE A 78 10.86 4.80 1.68
C ILE A 78 12.00 5.57 2.36
N GLU A 79 12.19 5.42 3.67
CA GLU A 79 13.16 6.25 4.39
C GLU A 79 14.62 5.88 4.12
N LEU A 80 14.92 4.59 3.91
CA LEU A 80 16.29 4.07 3.92
C LEU A 80 16.76 3.52 2.57
N GLU A 81 15.83 3.33 1.63
CA GLU A 81 16.09 2.88 0.26
C GLU A 81 16.93 1.59 0.15
N LEU A 82 16.87 0.75 1.20
CA LEU A 82 17.58 -0.52 1.26
C LEU A 82 17.01 -1.52 0.23
N PRO A 83 17.85 -2.21 -0.55
CA PRO A 83 17.39 -3.09 -1.63
C PRO A 83 16.99 -4.50 -1.13
N LEU A 84 16.27 -4.59 -0.01
CA LEU A 84 15.81 -5.87 0.54
C LEU A 84 14.51 -6.32 -0.13
N ARG A 85 14.36 -7.62 -0.37
CA ARG A 85 13.18 -8.16 -1.06
C ARG A 85 11.91 -7.99 -0.24
N CYS A 86 11.99 -8.19 1.07
CA CYS A 86 10.86 -8.07 1.99
C CYS A 86 10.25 -6.66 2.02
N GLN A 87 11.06 -5.64 1.74
CA GLN A 87 10.65 -4.24 1.65
C GLN A 87 9.99 -3.89 0.31
N ARG A 88 10.25 -4.66 -0.75
CA ARG A 88 9.73 -4.43 -2.10
C ARG A 88 8.40 -5.12 -2.37
N ILE A 89 7.91 -5.94 -1.45
CA ILE A 89 6.75 -6.82 -1.65
C ILE A 89 5.52 -6.05 -2.12
N LEU A 90 5.19 -4.92 -1.49
CA LEU A 90 4.00 -4.14 -1.86
C LEU A 90 4.06 -3.65 -3.31
N PHE A 91 5.24 -3.29 -3.80
CA PHE A 91 5.47 -2.84 -5.18
C PHE A 91 5.36 -4.00 -6.16
N LEU A 92 5.99 -5.13 -5.84
CA LEU A 92 6.10 -6.28 -6.74
C LEU A 92 4.85 -7.17 -6.75
N LYS A 93 4.03 -7.12 -5.71
CA LYS A 93 2.88 -8.03 -5.50
C LYS A 93 1.54 -7.28 -5.35
N VAL A 94 1.46 -6.06 -5.87
CA VAL A 94 0.24 -5.24 -5.77
C VAL A 94 -1.00 -5.90 -6.39
N SER A 95 -0.85 -6.69 -7.45
CA SER A 95 -1.98 -7.41 -8.06
C SER A 95 -2.66 -8.36 -7.06
N TYR A 96 -1.89 -9.04 -6.21
CA TYR A 96 -2.41 -9.88 -5.14
C TYR A 96 -3.09 -9.05 -4.05
N VAL A 97 -2.54 -7.90 -3.69
CA VAL A 97 -3.18 -6.97 -2.74
C VAL A 97 -4.52 -6.48 -3.27
N LEU A 98 -4.60 -6.13 -4.55
CA LEU A 98 -5.85 -5.73 -5.21
C LEU A 98 -6.87 -6.88 -5.24
N ASN A 99 -6.41 -8.11 -5.43
CA ASN A 99 -7.26 -9.30 -5.34
C ASN A 99 -7.83 -9.51 -3.93
N ILE A 100 -7.02 -9.30 -2.88
CA ILE A 100 -7.49 -9.35 -1.49
C ILE A 100 -8.55 -8.26 -1.24
N ILE A 101 -8.35 -7.05 -1.75
CA ILE A 101 -9.35 -5.96 -1.65
C ILE A 101 -10.68 -6.36 -2.31
N SER A 102 -10.64 -7.07 -3.44
CA SER A 102 -11.84 -7.61 -4.10
C SER A 102 -12.48 -8.79 -3.37
N SER A 103 -11.73 -9.51 -2.55
CA SER A 103 -12.20 -10.71 -1.85
C SER A 103 -13.25 -10.39 -0.78
N SER A 104 -13.94 -11.42 -0.29
CA SER A 104 -14.98 -11.31 0.73
C SER A 104 -14.42 -11.17 2.16
N ILE A 105 -13.58 -10.16 2.37
CA ILE A 105 -12.98 -9.81 3.67
C ILE A 105 -13.66 -8.59 4.32
N PRO A 106 -13.52 -8.39 5.64
CA PRO A 106 -14.10 -7.25 6.34
C PRO A 106 -13.67 -5.92 5.73
N TYR A 107 -14.61 -4.97 5.62
CA TYR A 107 -14.37 -3.67 5.01
C TYR A 107 -13.22 -2.88 5.68
N VAL A 108 -13.02 -3.03 6.99
CA VAL A 108 -11.90 -2.41 7.72
C VAL A 108 -10.54 -2.81 7.15
N ILE A 109 -10.39 -4.05 6.71
CA ILE A 109 -9.17 -4.59 6.09
C ILE A 109 -9.01 -4.01 4.69
N LYS A 110 -10.09 -4.02 3.88
CA LYS A 110 -10.09 -3.42 2.54
C LYS A 110 -9.65 -1.97 2.60
N LYS A 111 -10.26 -1.20 3.51
CA LYS A 111 -9.93 0.21 3.74
C LYS A 111 -8.46 0.39 4.12
N LYS A 112 -7.93 -0.43 5.03
CA LYS A 112 -6.52 -0.36 5.46
C LYS A 112 -5.55 -0.62 4.29
N LEU A 113 -5.82 -1.65 3.48
CA LEU A 113 -5.02 -1.97 2.29
C LEU A 113 -5.06 -0.86 1.24
N ILE A 114 -6.23 -0.29 0.97
CA ILE A 114 -6.37 0.83 0.01
C ILE A 114 -5.59 2.07 0.49
N LEU A 115 -5.67 2.39 1.79
CA LEU A 115 -4.89 3.50 2.35
C LEU A 115 -3.38 3.23 2.29
N LEU A 116 -2.96 1.99 2.49
CA LEU A 116 -1.56 1.58 2.33
C LEU A 116 -1.09 1.72 0.87
N LEU A 117 -1.90 1.31 -0.10
CA LEU A 117 -1.61 1.52 -1.52
C LEU A 117 -1.50 3.01 -1.87
N LYS A 118 -2.42 3.84 -1.34
CA LYS A 118 -2.33 5.29 -1.47
C LYS A 118 -0.99 5.81 -0.92
N LYS A 119 -0.58 5.37 0.27
CA LYS A 119 0.69 5.77 0.88
C LYS A 119 1.88 5.39 -0.02
N CYS A 120 1.84 4.19 -0.58
CA CYS A 120 2.86 3.66 -1.49
C CYS A 120 3.04 4.54 -2.74
N VAL A 121 1.94 4.88 -3.42
CA VAL A 121 2.03 5.70 -4.65
C VAL A 121 2.32 7.18 -4.41
N LEU A 122 1.97 7.69 -3.22
CA LEU A 122 2.18 9.10 -2.85
C LEU A 122 3.54 9.35 -2.23
N TYR A 123 4.37 8.32 -2.12
CA TYR A 123 5.72 8.48 -1.63
C TYR A 123 6.46 9.58 -2.42
N LYS A 124 6.87 10.64 -1.71
CA LYS A 124 7.47 11.90 -2.22
C LYS A 124 6.57 12.89 -2.98
N SER A 125 5.24 12.75 -2.99
CA SER A 125 4.31 13.78 -3.50
C SER A 125 3.96 14.87 -2.46
N ARG A 126 4.75 15.04 -1.38
CA ARG A 126 4.56 16.15 -0.44
C ARG A 126 5.21 17.39 -1.04
N GLU A 127 4.45 18.11 -1.87
CA GLU A 127 4.41 19.56 -2.16
C GLU A 127 5.68 20.43 -2.14
N ASP A 128 6.87 19.88 -2.00
CA ASP A 128 8.15 20.57 -2.04
C ASP A 128 8.92 20.15 -3.29
N ALA A 129 9.33 21.16 -4.06
CA ALA A 129 10.09 21.15 -5.31
C ALA A 129 9.25 21.06 -6.60
N LYS A 130 9.10 22.12 -7.41
CA LYS A 130 10.19 22.81 -8.13
C LYS A 130 11.29 21.88 -8.65
N SER A 131 11.01 20.66 -9.10
CA SER A 131 11.86 20.01 -10.10
C SER A 131 11.19 18.78 -10.69
N GLY A 132 10.91 18.81 -11.99
CA GLY A 132 10.45 17.64 -12.77
C GLY A 132 11.52 16.56 -12.97
N SER A 133 12.56 16.47 -12.13
CA SER A 133 13.67 15.51 -12.27
C SER A 133 13.98 14.68 -11.01
N LEU A 134 13.14 14.71 -9.97
CA LEU A 134 13.44 14.01 -8.70
C LEU A 134 13.44 12.48 -8.80
N PHE A 135 12.80 11.89 -9.82
CA PHE A 135 12.86 10.44 -10.08
C PHE A 135 14.24 9.96 -10.52
N LEU A 136 15.09 10.85 -11.05
CA LEU A 136 16.47 10.53 -11.44
C LEU A 136 17.40 10.29 -10.23
N GLN A 137 17.00 10.71 -9.03
CA GLN A 137 17.88 10.63 -7.85
C GLN A 137 17.90 9.26 -7.18
N THR A 138 16.89 8.39 -7.41
CA THR A 138 16.74 7.12 -6.67
C THR A 138 16.30 5.97 -7.60
N PRO A 139 17.22 5.44 -8.43
CA PRO A 139 16.88 4.49 -9.49
C PRO A 139 16.20 3.22 -8.99
N SER A 140 16.58 2.71 -7.80
CA SER A 140 16.01 1.48 -7.26
C SER A 140 14.52 1.59 -6.88
N LEU A 141 14.05 2.78 -6.47
CA LEU A 141 12.65 3.04 -6.16
C LEU A 141 11.83 3.33 -7.41
N CYS A 142 12.47 3.90 -8.44
CA CYS A 142 11.84 4.13 -9.74
C CYS A 142 11.39 2.79 -10.36
N GLU A 143 12.25 1.78 -10.35
CA GLU A 143 11.90 0.42 -10.82
C GLU A 143 10.72 -0.19 -10.04
N ASP A 144 10.71 -0.02 -8.71
CA ASP A 144 9.63 -0.49 -7.85
C ASP A 144 8.30 0.20 -8.20
N MET A 145 8.32 1.52 -8.38
CA MET A 145 7.16 2.31 -8.76
C MET A 145 6.66 1.98 -10.17
N LEU A 146 7.56 1.64 -11.09
CA LEU A 146 7.21 1.18 -12.42
C LEU A 146 6.48 -0.16 -12.38
N ALA A 147 7.02 -1.12 -11.63
CA ALA A 147 6.40 -2.43 -11.44
C ALA A 147 5.01 -2.30 -10.81
N LEU A 148 4.91 -1.49 -9.75
CA LEU A 148 3.64 -1.15 -9.08
C LEU A 148 2.63 -0.56 -10.07
N SER A 149 3.03 0.47 -10.81
CA SER A 149 2.14 1.21 -11.72
C SER A 149 1.63 0.32 -12.84
N ASN A 150 2.51 -0.49 -13.45
CA ASN A 150 2.10 -1.43 -14.50
C ASN A 150 1.09 -2.46 -13.99
N ALA A 151 1.33 -3.04 -12.82
CA ALA A 151 0.42 -4.02 -12.24
C ALA A 151 -0.94 -3.41 -11.83
N VAL A 152 -0.95 -2.20 -11.26
CA VAL A 152 -2.19 -1.46 -10.96
C VAL A 152 -3.01 -1.23 -12.24
N LEU A 153 -2.37 -0.72 -13.31
CA LEU A 153 -3.06 -0.42 -14.56
C LEU A 153 -3.58 -1.67 -15.27
N GLN A 154 -2.83 -2.77 -15.21
CA GLN A 154 -3.30 -4.06 -15.72
C GLN A 154 -4.58 -4.51 -15.01
N VAL A 155 -4.62 -4.42 -13.67
CA VAL A 155 -5.79 -4.86 -12.88
C VAL A 155 -6.98 -3.91 -13.08
N VAL A 156 -6.77 -2.60 -13.11
CA VAL A 156 -7.84 -1.61 -13.33
C VAL A 156 -8.52 -1.79 -14.68
N ASN A 157 -7.76 -2.15 -15.73
CA ASN A 157 -8.31 -2.43 -17.06
C ASN A 157 -9.31 -3.60 -17.06
N LEU A 158 -9.24 -4.51 -16.08
CA LEU A 158 -10.14 -5.67 -15.95
C LEU A 158 -11.46 -5.33 -15.26
N THR A 159 -11.91 -4.06 -15.30
CA THR A 159 -13.12 -3.56 -14.59
C THR A 159 -13.11 -3.74 -13.08
N TRP A 160 -11.93 -3.94 -12.49
CA TRP A 160 -11.73 -4.22 -11.06
C TRP A 160 -12.39 -3.18 -10.14
N LEU A 161 -12.37 -1.90 -10.52
CA LEU A 161 -12.99 -0.83 -9.74
C LEU A 161 -14.50 -1.03 -9.53
N ASN A 162 -15.19 -1.71 -10.46
CA ASN A 162 -16.62 -1.99 -10.35
C ASN A 162 -16.95 -3.07 -9.31
N GLN A 163 -15.96 -3.87 -8.88
CA GLN A 163 -16.12 -4.94 -7.90
C GLN A 163 -15.94 -4.46 -6.46
N ILE A 164 -15.49 -3.23 -6.26
CA ILE A 164 -15.21 -2.70 -4.92
C ILE A 164 -16.50 -2.21 -4.30
N THR A 165 -17.07 -3.04 -3.41
CA THR A 165 -18.24 -2.67 -2.60
C THR A 165 -17.86 -1.58 -1.60
N LEU A 166 -18.39 -0.38 -1.78
CA LEU A 166 -18.29 0.71 -0.80
C LEU A 166 -19.35 0.53 0.30
N SER A 167 -19.05 0.99 1.51
CA SER A 167 -19.91 0.87 2.70
C SER A 167 -21.13 1.80 2.64
N GLY A 168 -22.13 1.47 1.84
CA GLY A 168 -23.58 1.75 2.06
C GLY A 168 -24.08 3.19 2.21
N LYS A 169 -23.23 4.20 2.41
CA LYS A 169 -23.63 5.61 2.40
C LYS A 169 -23.13 6.19 1.09
N SER A 170 -24.01 6.21 0.08
CA SER A 170 -23.75 6.79 -1.23
C SER A 170 -23.46 8.29 -1.09
N SER A 171 -22.23 8.64 -0.77
CA SER A 171 -21.77 10.02 -0.82
C SER A 171 -21.28 10.28 -2.24
N TYR A 172 -22.13 10.86 -3.07
CA TYR A 172 -21.77 11.27 -4.42
C TYR A 172 -20.62 12.27 -4.38
N PHE A 173 -19.72 12.19 -5.37
CA PHE A 173 -18.61 13.12 -5.50
C PHE A 173 -19.18 14.52 -5.75
N GLY A 174 -19.09 15.41 -4.75
CA GLY A 174 -19.67 16.76 -4.80
C GLY A 174 -20.96 16.97 -3.98
N SER A 175 -21.48 15.95 -3.29
CA SER A 175 -22.62 16.15 -2.38
C SER A 175 -22.17 16.84 -1.09
N SER A 176 -22.72 18.03 -0.87
CA SER A 176 -22.61 18.84 0.35
C SER A 176 -23.74 18.53 1.34
N GLU A 177 -24.16 17.26 1.44
CA GLU A 177 -25.22 16.91 2.38
C GLU A 177 -24.64 16.67 3.77
N THR A 178 -24.74 17.70 4.62
CA THR A 178 -24.62 17.58 6.07
C THR A 178 -25.82 16.79 6.58
N ALA A 179 -25.65 15.48 6.81
CA ALA A 179 -26.67 14.67 7.45
C ALA A 179 -26.92 15.18 8.89
N PRO A 180 -28.18 15.36 9.32
CA PRO A 180 -28.47 15.80 10.67
C PRO A 180 -28.33 14.61 11.63
N GLY A 181 -27.52 14.81 12.68
CA GLY A 181 -27.61 14.08 13.94
C GLY A 181 -27.65 12.56 13.88
N HIS A 182 -26.50 11.92 13.70
CA HIS A 182 -26.25 10.63 14.35
C HIS A 182 -24.75 10.35 14.44
N ASP A 183 -24.27 10.13 15.65
CA ASP A 183 -22.94 9.62 15.95
C ASP A 183 -22.72 8.26 15.29
N SER A 184 -22.19 8.29 14.06
CA SER A 184 -21.68 7.10 13.40
C SER A 184 -20.28 7.43 12.93
N GLN A 185 -19.33 6.89 13.67
CA GLN A 185 -17.89 6.85 13.44
C GLN A 185 -17.54 6.02 12.18
N GLY A 186 -18.33 6.15 11.11
CA GLY A 186 -18.10 5.57 9.80
C GLY A 186 -17.34 6.57 8.94
N GLY A 187 -16.01 6.55 9.00
CA GLY A 187 -15.18 7.44 8.19
C GLY A 187 -15.50 7.28 6.71
N SER A 188 -16.03 8.35 6.11
CA SER A 188 -16.60 8.48 4.77
C SER A 188 -15.90 7.64 3.69
N ASP A 189 -16.70 6.88 2.94
CA ASP A 189 -16.30 6.12 1.75
C ASP A 189 -15.63 7.00 0.69
N GLN A 190 -15.87 8.32 0.71
CA GLN A 190 -15.14 9.27 -0.13
C GLN A 190 -13.63 9.17 0.06
N THR A 191 -13.14 8.86 1.27
CA THR A 191 -11.70 8.73 1.51
C THR A 191 -11.13 7.53 0.76
N VAL A 192 -11.87 6.42 0.73
CA VAL A 192 -11.48 5.18 0.04
C VAL A 192 -11.55 5.38 -1.46
N LEU A 193 -12.63 5.97 -1.97
CA LEU A 193 -12.77 6.28 -3.39
C LEU A 193 -11.68 7.24 -3.87
N ARG A 194 -11.44 8.35 -3.15
CA ARG A 194 -10.37 9.29 -3.47
C ARG A 194 -9.00 8.62 -3.42
N ALA A 195 -8.75 7.74 -2.46
CA ALA A 195 -7.50 6.98 -2.37
C ALA A 195 -7.31 6.08 -3.59
N LEU A 196 -8.35 5.34 -4.01
CA LEU A 196 -8.32 4.50 -5.21
C LEU A 196 -8.10 5.33 -6.47
N SER A 197 -8.87 6.39 -6.67
CA SER A 197 -8.71 7.29 -7.83
C SER A 197 -7.28 7.83 -7.90
N LEU A 198 -6.71 8.23 -6.77
CA LEU A 198 -5.35 8.74 -6.69
C LEU A 198 -4.30 7.67 -7.00
N VAL A 199 -4.50 6.44 -6.56
CA VAL A 199 -3.66 5.28 -6.93
C VAL A 199 -3.64 5.07 -8.44
N VAL A 200 -4.80 5.10 -9.09
CA VAL A 200 -4.90 4.95 -10.54
C VAL A 200 -4.25 6.13 -11.27
N LEU A 201 -4.57 7.36 -10.87
CA LEU A 201 -4.02 8.57 -11.48
C LEU A 201 -2.49 8.63 -11.36
N LYS A 202 -1.93 8.29 -10.19
CA LYS A 202 -0.48 8.24 -9.99
C LYS A 202 0.19 7.15 -10.81
N ALA A 203 -0.43 5.98 -10.94
CA ALA A 203 0.09 4.92 -11.80
C ALA A 203 0.09 5.34 -13.29
N LEU A 204 -0.94 6.05 -13.74
CA LEU A 204 -1.01 6.62 -15.09
C LEU A 204 0.08 7.68 -15.33
N GLU A 205 0.20 8.65 -14.40
CA GLU A 205 1.21 9.70 -14.43
C GLU A 205 2.61 9.09 -14.58
N PHE A 206 2.93 8.10 -13.75
CA PHE A 206 4.22 7.42 -13.76
C PHE A 206 4.48 6.71 -15.09
N LYS A 207 3.49 5.98 -15.63
CA LYS A 207 3.62 5.27 -16.91
C LYS A 207 3.86 6.23 -18.08
N ILE A 208 3.14 7.36 -18.11
CA ILE A 208 3.30 8.40 -19.14
C ILE A 208 4.70 9.02 -19.07
N HIS A 209 5.16 9.37 -17.87
CA HIS A 209 6.48 9.97 -17.69
C HIS A 209 7.61 9.02 -18.12
N ASN A 210 7.53 7.74 -17.72
CA ASN A 210 8.52 6.74 -18.13
C ASN A 210 8.54 6.52 -19.65
N SER A 211 7.37 6.54 -20.30
CA SER A 211 7.28 6.38 -21.76
C SER A 211 7.87 7.58 -22.51
N ALA A 212 7.71 8.79 -21.97
CA ALA A 212 8.31 10.00 -22.52
C ALA A 212 9.84 9.97 -22.41
N THR A 213 10.38 9.55 -21.26
CA THR A 213 11.84 9.40 -21.08
C THR A 213 12.44 8.32 -21.98
N GLU A 214 11.72 7.23 -22.25
CA GLU A 214 12.18 6.19 -23.20
C GLU A 214 12.17 6.67 -24.66
N ALA A 215 11.29 7.61 -25.02
CA ALA A 215 11.19 8.17 -26.37
C ALA A 215 12.29 9.21 -26.68
N GLU A 216 12.82 9.89 -25.66
CA GLU A 216 13.93 10.85 -25.81
C GLU A 216 15.32 10.19 -25.88
N ILE A 217 15.44 8.93 -25.45
CA ILE A 217 16.70 8.16 -25.44
C ILE A 217 16.88 7.34 -26.74
N LYS A 218 15.88 7.31 -27.62
CA LYS A 218 15.94 6.66 -28.95
C LYS A 218 16.22 7.66 -30.06
#